data_AF-G3UZQ2-F1
#
_entry.id   AF-G3UZQ2-F1
#
_cell.length_a   1.000
_cell.length_b   1.000
_cell.length_c   1.000
_cell.angle_alpha   90.00
_cell.angle_beta   90.00
_cell.angle_gamma   90.00
#
_symmetry.space_group_name_H-M   'P 1'
#
loop_
_entity.id
_entity.type
_entity.pdbx_description
1 polymer ?
#
loop_
_entity_poly.entity_id
_entity_poly.type
_entity_poly.pdbx_seq_one_letter_code
_entity_poly.pdbx_strand_id
1 'polypeptide(L)'
;MLKEGVRLDRVRGGRQKYKRRPEVDPLPFPGPFPAGPLAVAGGPRKTAPVNALVSHLLVVEPEKLYAMPDPASPDGHLPAVATLCDLFDREIVVTISWAKSIPGFSSLSLSDQMSVLQSVWMEVLVLGVAQRSLPLQDELAFAEDLVLDEEGARAAGLGDL
;
A
#
# COMPACT_ATOMS: atom_id res chain seq x y z
N MET A 1 27.69 -55.13 -9.95
CA MET A 1 28.03 -54.09 -10.94
C MET A 1 26.76 -53.30 -11.27
N LEU A 2 26.90 -51.99 -11.40
CA LEU A 2 25.84 -50.97 -11.53
C LEU A 2 25.07 -51.04 -12.88
N LYS A 3 23.94 -50.31 -12.91
CA LYS A 3 23.17 -49.73 -14.04
C LYS A 3 21.92 -50.54 -14.45
N GLU A 4 20.74 -49.97 -14.67
CA GLU A 4 20.27 -48.58 -14.68
C GLU A 4 18.73 -48.64 -14.71
N GLY A 5 18.06 -47.69 -14.05
CA GLY A 5 16.61 -47.53 -14.14
C GLY A 5 16.21 -47.04 -15.53
N VAL A 6 15.28 -47.75 -16.18
CA VAL A 6 14.62 -47.28 -17.39
C VAL A 6 13.16 -47.02 -17.05
N ARG A 7 12.83 -45.74 -16.84
CA ARG A 7 11.44 -45.28 -16.85
C ARG A 7 10.89 -45.47 -18.27
N LEU A 8 9.74 -46.12 -18.39
CA LEU A 8 9.02 -46.40 -19.65
C LEU A 8 8.58 -45.16 -20.45
N ASP A 9 8.83 -43.95 -19.93
CA ASP A 9 8.27 -42.70 -20.42
C ASP A 9 9.29 -41.84 -21.19
N ARG A 10 10.36 -42.44 -21.73
CA ARG A 10 11.34 -41.73 -22.56
C ARG A 10 10.93 -41.76 -24.03
N VAL A 11 10.34 -40.67 -24.48
CA VAL A 11 10.38 -40.27 -25.89
C VAL A 11 11.76 -39.69 -26.21
N ARG A 12 12.29 -39.95 -27.41
CA ARG A 12 13.55 -39.36 -27.89
C ARG A 12 13.34 -37.85 -28.11
N GLY A 13 13.68 -37.05 -27.10
CA GLY A 13 13.52 -35.59 -27.09
C GLY A 13 12.84 -35.14 -25.80
N GLY A 14 13.64 -34.76 -24.79
CA GLY A 14 13.19 -34.52 -23.42
C GLY A 14 12.14 -33.42 -23.24
N ARG A 15 10.86 -33.79 -23.23
CA ARG A 15 9.82 -33.00 -22.58
C ARG A 15 8.72 -33.89 -22.03
N GLN A 16 8.77 -34.14 -20.73
CA GLN A 16 7.72 -34.85 -20.01
C GLN A 16 6.54 -33.89 -19.80
N LYS A 17 5.36 -34.32 -20.25
CA LYS A 17 4.11 -33.57 -20.26
C LYS A 17 3.47 -33.60 -18.87
N TYR A 18 3.44 -32.49 -18.15
CA TYR A 18 2.50 -32.34 -17.04
C TYR A 18 1.07 -32.19 -17.62
N LYS A 19 0.22 -33.19 -17.40
CA LYS A 19 -1.23 -33.11 -17.66
C LYS A 19 -1.85 -32.04 -16.75
N ARG A 20 -2.34 -30.94 -17.32
CA ARG A 20 -3.28 -30.04 -16.64
C ARG A 20 -4.71 -30.59 -16.82
N ARG A 21 -5.38 -30.78 -15.68
CA ARG A 21 -6.83 -30.82 -15.36
C ARG A 21 -7.82 -31.61 -16.28
N PRO A 22 -8.83 -32.31 -15.73
CA PRO A 22 -9.86 -32.98 -16.54
C PRO A 22 -10.75 -31.96 -17.24
N GLU A 23 -10.96 -32.17 -18.53
CA GLU A 23 -11.87 -31.42 -19.40
C GLU A 23 -13.33 -31.75 -19.07
N VAL A 24 -14.17 -30.72 -18.97
CA VAL A 24 -15.63 -30.80 -19.08
C VAL A 24 -15.96 -30.21 -20.46
N ASP A 25 -16.38 -31.05 -21.39
CA ASP A 25 -16.87 -30.68 -22.73
C ASP A 25 -18.33 -30.17 -22.69
N PRO A 26 -18.89 -29.58 -23.77
CA PRO A 26 -18.32 -28.58 -24.68
C PRO A 26 -19.37 -27.47 -25.00
N LEU A 27 -18.98 -26.20 -25.17
CA LEU A 27 -19.86 -25.21 -25.82
C LEU A 27 -19.08 -24.33 -26.83
N PRO A 28 -19.72 -23.94 -27.94
CA PRO A 28 -19.04 -23.65 -29.20
C PRO A 28 -18.49 -22.24 -29.21
N PHE A 29 -17.17 -22.10 -29.10
CA PHE A 29 -16.48 -20.86 -29.41
C PHE A 29 -16.04 -20.87 -30.88
N PRO A 30 -16.52 -19.94 -31.73
CA PRO A 30 -15.82 -19.61 -32.97
C PRO A 30 -14.55 -18.81 -32.63
N GLY A 31 -13.53 -18.98 -33.47
CA GLY A 31 -12.15 -18.57 -33.27
C GLY A 31 -11.84 -17.05 -33.21
N PRO A 32 -10.58 -16.65 -33.51
CA PRO A 32 -9.89 -15.58 -32.82
C PRO A 32 -10.30 -14.16 -33.24
N PHE A 33 -10.28 -13.28 -32.24
CA PHE A 33 -10.51 -11.84 -32.27
C PHE A 33 -9.89 -11.10 -33.47
N PRO A 34 -10.63 -10.27 -34.21
CA PRO A 34 -10.04 -9.18 -34.96
C PRO A 34 -9.72 -8.01 -34.01
N ALA A 35 -8.51 -7.47 -34.10
CA ALA A 35 -8.16 -6.21 -33.47
C ALA A 35 -9.02 -5.08 -34.07
N GLY A 36 -9.84 -4.44 -33.24
CA GLY A 36 -10.68 -3.29 -33.59
C GLY A 36 -10.80 -2.31 -32.43
N PRO A 37 -11.04 -1.01 -32.70
CA PRO A 37 -10.78 0.08 -31.75
C PRO A 37 -11.78 0.10 -30.58
N LEU A 38 -11.31 0.60 -29.43
CA LEU A 38 -12.05 0.81 -28.19
C LEU A 38 -13.38 1.54 -28.43
N ALA A 39 -14.48 0.78 -28.54
CA ALA A 39 -15.82 1.32 -28.46
C ALA A 39 -16.19 1.53 -26.99
N VAL A 40 -16.37 2.80 -26.61
CA VAL A 40 -16.95 3.23 -25.34
C VAL A 40 -18.39 2.73 -25.28
N ALA A 41 -18.60 1.57 -24.66
CA ALA A 41 -19.92 1.06 -24.33
C ALA A 41 -20.33 1.58 -22.95
N GLY A 42 -21.11 2.65 -22.93
CA GLY A 42 -21.79 3.21 -21.76
C GLY A 42 -22.91 2.30 -21.25
N GLY A 43 -22.57 1.10 -20.77
CA GLY A 43 -23.46 0.30 -19.95
C GLY A 43 -23.47 0.84 -18.51
N PRO A 44 -24.60 0.72 -17.77
CA PRO A 44 -24.58 1.06 -16.35
C PRO A 44 -23.54 0.19 -15.67
N ARG A 45 -22.47 0.82 -15.18
CA ARG A 45 -21.49 0.17 -14.31
C ARG A 45 -22.31 -0.39 -13.15
N LYS A 46 -22.53 -1.70 -13.11
CA LYS A 46 -22.94 -2.37 -11.89
C LYS A 46 -21.87 -1.99 -10.89
N THR A 47 -22.20 -1.11 -9.95
CA THR A 47 -21.32 -0.77 -8.84
C THR A 47 -20.95 -2.10 -8.22
N ALA A 48 -19.68 -2.50 -8.38
CA ALA A 48 -19.19 -3.70 -7.73
C ALA A 48 -19.55 -3.57 -6.24
N PRO A 49 -20.01 -4.64 -5.57
CA PRO A 49 -20.24 -4.57 -4.14
C PRO A 49 -18.95 -4.08 -3.50
N VAL A 50 -19.00 -2.90 -2.87
CA VAL A 50 -17.85 -2.33 -2.17
C VAL A 50 -17.40 -3.39 -1.19
N ASN A 51 -16.14 -3.81 -1.27
CA ASN A 51 -15.59 -4.84 -0.41
C ASN A 51 -15.82 -4.40 1.05
N ALA A 52 -16.52 -5.22 1.84
CA ALA A 52 -16.89 -4.88 3.21
C ALA A 52 -15.67 -4.51 4.08
N LEU A 53 -14.50 -5.11 3.79
CA LEU A 53 -13.23 -4.74 4.41
C LEU A 53 -12.86 -3.29 4.08
N VAL A 54 -12.94 -2.90 2.81
CA VAL A 54 -12.62 -1.54 2.36
C VAL A 54 -13.57 -0.53 2.99
N SER A 55 -14.88 -0.83 3.03
CA SER A 55 -15.86 0.02 3.71
C SER A 55 -15.54 0.20 5.19
N HIS A 56 -15.15 -0.88 5.87
CA HIS A 56 -14.77 -0.82 7.29
C HIS A 56 -13.51 0.02 7.49
N LEU A 57 -12.46 -0.20 6.68
CA LEU A 57 -11.21 0.56 6.76
C LEU A 57 -11.43 2.06 6.56
N LEU A 58 -12.31 2.46 5.63
CA LEU A 58 -12.67 3.87 5.43
C LEU A 58 -13.39 4.50 6.63
N VAL A 59 -14.15 3.71 7.39
CA VAL A 59 -14.86 4.19 8.59
C VAL A 59 -13.91 4.35 9.77
N VAL A 60 -12.90 3.49 9.87
CA VAL A 60 -11.94 3.53 10.98
C VAL A 60 -10.73 4.41 10.67
N GLU A 61 -10.67 5.03 9.49
CA GLU A 61 -9.58 5.92 9.09
C GLU A 61 -9.29 6.98 10.17
N PRO A 62 -8.02 7.19 10.54
CA PRO A 62 -7.62 8.21 11.50
C PRO A 62 -8.11 9.61 11.14
N GLU A 63 -8.49 10.39 12.16
CA GLU A 63 -8.68 11.83 11.97
C GLU A 63 -7.36 12.51 11.63
N LYS A 64 -7.44 13.56 10.81
CA LYS A 64 -6.27 14.33 10.41
C LYS A 64 -5.69 15.05 11.63
N LEU A 65 -4.37 15.02 11.73
CA LEU A 65 -3.62 15.78 12.73
C LEU A 65 -3.04 17.05 12.10
N TYR A 66 -2.97 18.10 12.91
CA TYR A 66 -2.28 19.35 12.59
C TYR A 66 -0.89 19.36 13.24
N ALA A 67 0.10 19.88 12.51
CA ALA A 67 1.46 20.04 12.96
C ALA A 67 1.53 21.01 14.15
N MET A 68 0.74 22.09 14.12
CA MET A 68 0.70 23.15 15.13
C MET A 68 2.09 23.78 15.38
N PRO A 69 2.75 24.35 14.35
CA PRO A 69 4.03 25.02 14.53
C PRO A 69 3.90 26.21 15.48
N ASP A 70 4.88 26.40 16.37
CA ASP A 70 4.88 27.50 17.34
C ASP A 70 4.99 28.86 16.62
N PRO A 71 3.97 29.74 16.70
CA PRO A 71 3.98 31.03 16.03
C PRO A 71 4.98 32.03 16.63
N ALA A 72 5.52 31.76 17.82
CA ALA A 72 6.52 32.60 18.48
C ALA A 72 7.96 32.19 18.14
N SER A 73 8.16 31.07 17.43
CA SER A 73 9.50 30.62 17.07
C SER A 73 10.10 31.52 15.99
N PRO A 74 11.37 31.96 16.14
CA PRO A 74 12.04 32.72 15.09
C PRO A 74 12.19 31.85 13.84
N ASP A 75 11.98 32.44 12.66
CA ASP A 75 12.15 31.77 11.36
C ASP A 75 13.51 31.03 11.33
N GLY A 76 13.48 29.69 11.30
CA GLY A 76 14.68 28.87 11.48
C GLY A 76 14.44 27.35 11.35
N HIS A 77 15.52 26.59 11.26
CA HIS A 77 15.58 25.16 10.92
C HIS A 77 15.23 24.19 12.07
N LEU A 78 15.65 24.50 13.30
CA LEU A 78 15.33 23.71 14.51
C LEU A 78 13.81 23.55 14.77
N PRO A 79 12.97 24.60 14.58
CA PRO A 79 11.52 24.51 14.71
C PRO A 79 10.86 23.45 13.83
N ALA A 80 11.31 23.28 12.57
CA ALA A 80 10.65 22.40 11.61
C ALA A 80 10.82 20.92 11.96
N VAL A 81 12.05 20.48 12.26
CA VAL A 81 12.33 19.09 12.66
C VAL A 81 11.66 18.77 13.99
N ALA A 82 11.68 19.68 14.96
CA ALA A 82 10.97 19.49 16.23
C ALA A 82 9.46 19.33 16.03
N THR A 83 8.85 20.20 15.20
CA THR A 83 7.43 20.13 14.84
C THR A 83 7.09 18.80 14.16
N LEU A 84 7.97 18.30 13.26
CA LEU A 84 7.79 17.01 12.61
C LEU A 84 7.89 15.84 13.60
N CYS A 85 8.86 15.85 14.51
CA CYS A 85 8.95 14.83 15.57
C CYS A 85 7.68 14.80 16.43
N ASP A 86 7.21 15.97 16.88
CA ASP A 86 5.99 16.07 17.70
C ASP A 86 4.74 15.64 16.92
N LEU A 87 4.70 15.88 15.61
CA LEU A 87 3.64 15.39 14.73
C LEU A 87 3.69 13.86 14.61
N PHE A 88 4.86 13.28 14.31
CA PHE A 88 5.01 11.84 14.12
C PHE A 88 4.78 11.06 15.41
N ASP A 89 5.17 11.58 16.56
CA ASP A 89 4.86 10.97 17.86
C ASP A 89 3.34 10.84 18.06
N ARG A 90 2.58 11.88 17.70
CA ARG A 90 1.11 11.86 17.73
C ARG A 90 0.53 10.91 16.68
N GLU A 91 1.04 10.93 15.44
CA GLU A 91 0.60 10.02 14.37
C GLU A 91 0.85 8.54 14.74
N ILE A 92 1.97 8.22 15.41
CA ILE A 92 2.26 6.86 15.90
C ILE A 92 1.20 6.42 16.91
N VAL A 93 0.84 7.27 17.88
CA VAL A 93 -0.19 6.94 18.88
C VAL A 93 -1.53 6.65 18.20
N VAL A 94 -1.91 7.47 17.23
CA VAL A 94 -3.14 7.28 16.46
C VAL A 94 -3.06 6.01 15.60
N THR A 95 -1.93 5.72 14.98
CA THR A 95 -1.67 4.50 14.19
C THR A 95 -1.81 3.23 15.04
N ILE A 96 -1.27 3.24 16.26
CA ILE A 96 -1.41 2.10 17.20
C ILE A 96 -2.87 1.88 17.58
N SER A 97 -3.64 2.96 17.77
CA SER A 97 -5.08 2.87 18.05
C SER A 97 -5.85 2.35 16.84
N TRP A 98 -5.56 2.88 15.65
CA TRP A 98 -6.14 2.46 14.37
C TRP A 98 -5.89 0.98 14.07
N ALA A 99 -4.67 0.48 14.32
CA ALA A 99 -4.32 -0.91 14.07
C ALA A 99 -5.25 -1.88 14.82
N LYS A 100 -5.71 -1.53 16.03
CA LYS A 100 -6.66 -2.34 16.80
C LYS A 100 -8.04 -2.43 16.15
N SER A 101 -8.39 -1.48 15.30
CA SER A 101 -9.64 -1.46 14.55
C SER A 101 -9.59 -2.28 13.25
N ILE A 102 -8.40 -2.76 12.85
CA ILE A 102 -8.22 -3.62 11.67
C ILE A 102 -8.72 -5.05 11.97
N PRO A 103 -9.66 -5.59 11.18
CA PRO A 103 -10.15 -6.95 11.37
C PRO A 103 -9.01 -7.99 11.38
N GLY A 104 -8.92 -8.76 12.46
CA GLY A 104 -7.90 -9.80 12.66
C GLY A 104 -6.67 -9.34 13.45
N PHE A 105 -6.33 -8.06 13.49
CA PHE A 105 -5.12 -7.59 14.18
C PHE A 105 -5.15 -7.87 15.69
N SER A 106 -6.26 -7.57 16.38
CA SER A 106 -6.39 -7.83 17.82
C SER A 106 -6.47 -9.32 18.19
N SER A 107 -6.60 -10.22 17.21
CA SER A 107 -6.55 -11.67 17.46
C SER A 107 -5.13 -12.22 17.55
N LEU A 108 -4.13 -11.44 17.12
CA LEU A 108 -2.71 -11.76 17.24
C LEU A 108 -2.26 -11.69 18.71
N SER A 109 -1.18 -12.40 19.06
CA SER A 109 -0.57 -12.26 20.38
C SER A 109 -0.04 -10.82 20.58
N LEU A 110 0.07 -10.36 21.82
CA LEU A 110 0.63 -9.03 22.08
C LEU A 110 2.05 -8.88 21.51
N SER A 111 2.86 -9.94 21.55
CA SER A 111 4.20 -9.96 20.96
C SER A 111 4.16 -9.74 19.46
N ASP A 112 3.21 -10.38 18.76
CA ASP A 112 3.07 -10.26 17.31
C ASP A 112 2.51 -8.88 16.91
N GLN A 113 1.55 -8.36 17.67
CA GLN A 113 1.03 -7.00 17.48
C GLN A 113 2.16 -5.96 17.58
N MET A 114 3.01 -6.07 18.61
CA MET A 114 4.16 -5.18 18.79
C MET A 114 5.18 -5.35 17.65
N SER A 115 5.47 -6.59 17.25
CA SER A 115 6.45 -6.88 16.18
C SER A 115 6.01 -6.29 14.84
N VAL A 116 4.72 -6.45 14.49
CA VAL A 116 4.15 -5.87 13.26
C VAL A 116 4.25 -4.35 13.30
N LEU A 117 3.81 -3.71 14.38
CA LEU A 117 3.86 -2.24 14.50
C LEU A 117 5.30 -1.72 14.42
N GLN A 118 6.25 -2.37 15.10
CA GLN A 118 7.67 -2.01 15.06
C GLN A 118 8.29 -2.16 13.67
N SER A 119 7.82 -3.08 12.84
CA SER A 119 8.34 -3.24 11.48
C SER A 119 7.74 -2.28 10.46
N VAL A 120 6.48 -1.86 10.63
CA VAL A 120 5.73 -1.13 9.58
C VAL A 120 5.43 0.32 9.89
N TRP A 121 5.66 0.81 11.11
CA TRP A 121 5.23 2.17 11.51
C TRP A 121 5.74 3.26 10.55
N MET A 122 6.99 3.19 10.11
CA MET A 122 7.57 4.16 9.17
C MET A 122 6.88 4.11 7.80
N GLU A 123 6.57 2.92 7.30
CA GLU A 123 5.88 2.74 6.01
C GLU A 123 4.47 3.34 6.06
N VAL A 124 3.77 3.17 7.20
CA VAL A 124 2.43 3.76 7.40
C VAL A 124 2.49 5.28 7.43
N LEU A 125 3.45 5.88 8.14
CA LEU A 125 3.63 7.33 8.18
C LEU A 125 3.95 7.90 6.79
N VAL A 126 4.93 7.30 6.08
CA VAL A 126 5.34 7.73 4.74
C VAL A 126 4.18 7.58 3.74
N LEU A 127 3.42 6.48 3.81
CA LEU A 127 2.25 6.29 2.96
C LEU A 127 1.17 7.34 3.25
N GLY A 128 0.98 7.72 4.52
CA GLY A 128 0.09 8.81 4.92
C GLY A 128 0.48 10.15 4.29
N VAL A 129 1.76 10.52 4.37
CA VAL A 129 2.29 11.74 3.72
C VAL A 129 2.11 11.67 2.21
N ALA A 130 2.46 10.53 1.59
CA ALA A 130 2.32 10.34 0.14
C ALA A 130 0.86 10.48 -0.31
N GLN A 131 -0.08 9.89 0.43
CA GLN A 131 -1.51 9.98 0.16
C GLN A 131 -2.02 11.42 0.26
N ARG A 132 -1.61 12.17 1.30
CA ARG A 132 -1.94 13.59 1.45
C ARG A 132 -1.36 14.47 0.33
N SER A 133 -0.21 14.07 -0.21
CA SER A 133 0.53 14.82 -1.23
C SER A 133 0.09 14.53 -2.67
N LEU A 134 -0.77 13.53 -2.90
CA LEU A 134 -1.30 13.19 -4.24
C LEU A 134 -1.85 14.36 -5.07
N PRO A 135 -2.56 15.37 -4.51
CA PRO A 135 -3.04 16.51 -5.29
C PRO A 135 -1.99 17.60 -5.52
N LEU A 136 -0.81 17.51 -4.92
CA LEU A 136 0.25 18.52 -4.97
C LEU A 136 1.28 18.20 -6.06
N GLN A 137 2.06 19.21 -6.45
CA GLN A 137 3.19 19.06 -7.38
C GLN A 137 4.46 19.53 -6.68
N ASP A 138 5.49 18.68 -6.68
CA ASP A 138 6.81 18.97 -6.10
C ASP A 138 6.80 19.42 -4.61
N GLU A 139 5.76 19.02 -3.87
CA GLU A 139 5.53 19.35 -2.46
C GLU A 139 5.11 18.11 -1.66
N LEU A 140 5.44 18.11 -0.36
CA LEU A 140 5.05 17.08 0.61
C LEU A 140 4.17 17.67 1.71
N ALA A 141 2.94 17.14 1.84
CA ALA A 141 1.99 17.49 2.89
C ALA A 141 2.14 16.60 4.13
N PHE A 142 2.96 17.05 5.08
CA PHE A 142 3.12 16.40 6.38
C PHE A 142 1.85 16.56 7.24
N ALA A 143 1.23 17.73 7.21
CA ALA A 143 -0.09 18.01 7.79
C ALA A 143 -0.82 19.05 6.93
N GLU A 144 -2.09 19.36 7.24
CA GLU A 144 -2.83 20.42 6.51
C GLU A 144 -2.18 21.81 6.68
N ASP A 145 -1.49 22.04 7.80
CA ASP A 145 -0.79 23.27 8.17
C ASP A 145 0.74 23.15 8.03
N LEU A 146 1.25 22.06 7.46
CA LEU A 146 2.67 21.84 7.22
C LEU A 146 2.89 21.14 5.88
N VAL A 147 3.13 21.96 4.87
CA VAL A 147 3.49 21.55 3.51
C VAL A 147 4.89 22.09 3.22
N LEU A 148 5.78 21.23 2.73
CA LEU A 148 7.16 21.59 2.39
C LEU A 148 7.42 21.29 0.92
N ASP A 149 7.93 22.28 0.19
CA ASP A 149 8.56 22.11 -1.10
C ASP A 149 10.04 21.71 -0.95
N GLU A 150 10.77 21.55 -2.05
CA GLU A 150 12.19 21.19 -2.02
C GLU A 150 13.04 22.23 -1.27
N GLU A 151 12.73 23.52 -1.42
CA GLU A 151 13.46 24.59 -0.74
C GLU A 151 13.18 24.63 0.76
N GLY A 152 11.92 24.48 1.16
CA GLY A 152 11.50 24.37 2.55
C GLY A 152 12.06 23.12 3.23
N ALA A 153 12.08 21.98 2.56
CA ALA A 153 12.71 20.76 3.07
C ALA A 153 14.22 20.94 3.27
N ARG A 154 14.91 21.57 2.31
CA ARG A 154 16.34 21.89 2.44
C ARG A 154 16.60 22.87 3.58
N ALA A 155 15.78 23.91 3.71
CA ALA A 155 15.84 24.88 4.79
C ALA A 155 15.59 24.25 6.17
N ALA A 156 14.74 23.22 6.23
CA ALA A 156 14.49 22.42 7.44
C ALA A 156 15.60 21.40 7.75
N GLY A 157 16.63 21.28 6.89
CA GLY A 157 17.71 20.30 7.07
C GLY A 157 17.35 18.87 6.64
N LEU A 158 16.31 18.70 5.82
CA LEU A 158 15.84 17.40 5.31
C LEU A 158 16.38 17.06 3.91
N GLY A 159 17.22 17.93 3.32
CA GLY A 159 17.64 17.82 1.92
C GLY A 159 18.71 16.76 1.61
N ASP A 160 19.53 16.35 2.59
CA ASP A 160 20.73 15.51 2.38
C ASP A 160 20.73 14.22 3.24
N LEU A 161 19.59 13.52 3.34
CA LEU A 161 19.51 12.19 3.99
C LEU A 161 19.76 11.04 3.00
#